data_AF-A0A925JSD9-F1
#
_entry.id   AF-A0A925JSD9-F1
#
_cell.length_a   1.000
_cell.length_b   1.000
_cell.length_c   1.000
_cell.angle_alpha   90.00
_cell.angle_beta   90.00
_cell.angle_gamma   90.00
#
_symmetry.space_group_name_H-M   'P 1'
#
loop_
_entity.id
_entity.type
_entity.pdbx_description
1 polymer ?
#
loop_
_entity_poly.entity_id
_entity_poly.type
_entity_poly.pdbx_seq_one_letter_code
_entity_poly.pdbx_strand_id
1 'polypeptide(L)'
;MRTLSPLLFTIALGLPAASLSAATINIGYVEFSSTASGVNAFSIYNLTGSFFLPPDFDVASSLNLANAVLTLTSGQVVQNIALGTLQPGPFTSAALEFSDSTIFTAATLNATLPASFLSSTGTFVLDSTQLSATFEPDVNTNPFAIFSVTGTYTTSAVPEPATAQLFGASLIIVVALAGLRRQESH
;
A
#
# COMPACT_ATOMS: atom_id res chain seq x y z
N MET A 1 33.08 24.40 44.08
CA MET A 1 32.41 23.22 43.47
C MET A 1 31.18 23.72 42.73
N ARG A 2 31.16 23.59 41.40
CA ARG A 2 30.08 24.09 40.53
C ARG A 2 28.89 23.14 40.59
N THR A 3 27.73 23.62 41.04
CA THR A 3 26.47 22.88 40.97
C THR A 3 25.97 22.87 39.52
N LEU A 4 26.00 21.69 38.90
CA LEU A 4 25.37 21.45 37.60
C LEU A 4 23.85 21.68 37.75
N SER A 5 23.34 22.62 36.97
CA SER A 5 21.91 22.96 36.91
C SER A 5 21.13 21.79 36.31
N PRO A 6 20.10 21.25 37.00
CA PRO A 6 19.29 20.12 36.52
C PRO A 6 18.29 20.51 35.41
N LEU A 7 18.30 21.76 34.97
CA LEU A 7 17.30 22.32 34.05
C LEU A 7 17.45 21.87 32.58
N LEU A 8 18.54 21.18 32.23
CA LEU A 8 18.86 20.86 30.83
C LEU A 8 18.40 19.47 30.34
N PHE A 9 17.76 18.65 31.20
CA PHE A 9 17.41 17.26 30.83
C PHE A 9 15.93 17.08 30.40
N THR A 10 15.12 18.13 30.37
CA THR A 10 13.65 17.99 30.24
C THR A 10 13.08 18.31 28.84
N ILE A 11 13.88 18.78 27.87
CA ILE A 11 13.37 19.26 26.57
C ILE A 11 13.42 18.20 25.45
N ALA A 12 13.69 16.92 25.76
CA ALA A 12 13.89 15.88 24.72
C ALA A 12 12.73 14.89 24.51
N LEU A 13 11.58 15.00 25.19
CA LEU A 13 10.60 13.89 25.30
C LEU A 13 9.14 14.22 24.89
N GLY A 14 8.89 15.24 24.06
CA GLY A 14 7.54 15.79 23.91
C GLY A 14 6.90 15.83 22.52
N LEU A 15 7.44 15.18 21.49
CA LEU A 15 6.82 15.18 20.16
C LEU A 15 6.33 13.78 19.82
N PRO A 16 5.00 13.52 19.81
CA PRO A 16 4.47 12.35 19.14
C PRO A 16 4.70 12.56 17.64
N ALA A 17 5.74 11.92 17.11
CA ALA A 17 5.88 11.75 15.68
C ALA A 17 4.77 10.78 15.25
N ALA A 18 3.70 11.29 14.65
CA ALA A 18 2.78 10.45 13.90
C ALA A 18 3.61 9.74 12.82
N SER A 19 3.90 8.46 13.03
CA SER A 19 4.61 7.65 12.06
C SER A 19 3.66 7.35 10.92
N LEU A 20 3.75 8.15 9.85
CA LEU A 20 3.25 7.76 8.54
C LEU A 20 4.10 6.58 8.09
N SER A 21 3.55 5.37 8.19
CA SER A 21 4.20 4.18 7.63
C SER A 21 3.81 4.05 6.18
N ALA A 22 4.82 4.01 5.31
CA ALA A 22 4.62 3.57 3.93
C ALA A 22 4.15 2.11 3.94
N ALA A 23 3.13 1.81 3.15
CA ALA A 23 2.63 0.47 2.93
C ALA A 23 2.36 0.21 1.45
N THR A 24 2.34 -1.06 1.08
CA THR A 24 2.01 -1.53 -0.26
C THR A 24 0.72 -2.34 -0.18
N ILE A 25 -0.24 -2.06 -1.04
CA ILE A 25 -1.51 -2.79 -1.11
C ILE A 25 -1.66 -3.38 -2.51
N ASN A 26 -1.94 -4.68 -2.60
CA ASN A 26 -2.27 -5.31 -3.88
C ASN A 26 -3.71 -4.96 -4.24
N ILE A 27 -3.94 -4.63 -5.51
CA ILE A 27 -5.25 -4.19 -5.98
C ILE A 27 -5.80 -5.06 -7.12
N GLY A 28 -4.98 -5.98 -7.65
CA GLY A 28 -5.39 -6.89 -8.69
C GLY A 28 -4.23 -7.67 -9.29
N TYR A 29 -4.51 -8.41 -10.36
CA TYR A 29 -3.49 -9.12 -11.12
C TYR A 29 -3.80 -9.14 -12.61
N VAL A 30 -2.77 -9.32 -13.42
CA VAL A 30 -2.88 -9.65 -14.84
C VAL A 30 -2.47 -11.09 -15.01
N GLU A 31 -3.22 -11.85 -15.80
CA GLU A 31 -3.00 -13.24 -16.13
C GLU A 31 -2.71 -13.37 -17.62
N PHE A 32 -1.76 -14.22 -17.97
CA PHE A 32 -1.45 -14.67 -19.32
C PHE A 32 -1.67 -16.17 -19.40
N SER A 33 -2.62 -16.58 -20.23
CA SER A 33 -3.04 -17.97 -20.36
C SER A 33 -3.00 -18.43 -21.81
N SER A 34 -2.88 -19.73 -22.03
CA SER A 34 -3.03 -20.35 -23.35
C SER A 34 -4.25 -21.27 -23.34
N THR A 35 -5.01 -21.22 -24.43
CA THR A 35 -6.15 -22.11 -24.66
C THR A 35 -5.74 -23.25 -25.58
N ALA A 36 -6.42 -24.41 -25.46
CA ALA A 36 -6.18 -25.56 -26.33
C ALA A 36 -6.44 -25.27 -27.84
N SER A 37 -7.09 -24.14 -28.15
CA SER A 37 -7.34 -23.64 -29.51
C SER A 37 -6.15 -22.90 -30.16
N GLY A 38 -4.99 -22.83 -29.51
CA GLY A 38 -3.82 -22.11 -30.04
C GLY A 38 -3.95 -20.59 -29.91
N VAL A 39 -4.69 -20.14 -28.90
CA VAL A 39 -4.87 -18.71 -28.59
C VAL A 39 -4.32 -18.44 -27.21
N ASN A 40 -3.39 -17.48 -27.14
CA ASN A 40 -2.92 -16.90 -25.90
C ASN A 40 -3.79 -15.69 -25.55
N ALA A 41 -4.10 -15.49 -24.28
CA ALA A 41 -4.98 -14.41 -23.84
C ALA A 41 -4.47 -13.71 -22.57
N PHE A 42 -4.62 -12.39 -22.53
CA PHE A 42 -4.46 -11.62 -21.30
C PHE A 42 -5.81 -11.38 -20.63
N SER A 43 -5.89 -11.68 -19.34
CA SER A 43 -7.04 -11.37 -18.48
C SER A 43 -6.59 -10.44 -17.36
N ILE A 44 -7.39 -9.44 -17.04
CA ILE A 44 -7.06 -8.46 -15.99
C ILE A 44 -8.11 -8.54 -14.91
N TYR A 45 -7.69 -8.64 -13.66
CA TYR A 45 -8.58 -8.77 -12.51
C TYR A 45 -8.35 -7.59 -11.58
N ASN A 46 -9.37 -6.74 -11.48
CA ASN A 46 -9.41 -5.64 -10.52
C ASN A 46 -10.10 -6.15 -9.24
N LEU A 47 -9.31 -6.49 -8.21
CA LEU A 47 -9.80 -7.13 -6.98
C LEU A 47 -10.16 -6.11 -5.89
N THR A 48 -10.78 -4.99 -6.29
CA THR A 48 -11.25 -3.95 -5.37
C THR A 48 -12.77 -4.04 -5.17
N GLY A 49 -13.34 -3.24 -4.26
CA GLY A 49 -14.78 -3.20 -4.03
C GLY A 49 -15.32 -4.54 -3.55
N SER A 50 -16.34 -5.08 -4.22
CA SER A 50 -16.94 -6.39 -3.87
C SER A 50 -16.04 -7.59 -4.13
N PHE A 51 -14.91 -7.41 -4.83
CA PHE A 51 -13.96 -8.47 -5.17
C PHE A 51 -12.73 -8.47 -4.27
N PHE A 52 -12.71 -7.65 -3.22
CA PHE A 52 -11.64 -7.64 -2.25
C PHE A 52 -11.55 -8.98 -1.50
N LEU A 53 -10.33 -9.47 -1.32
CA LEU A 53 -10.02 -10.76 -0.70
C LEU A 53 -8.94 -10.55 0.36
N PRO A 54 -9.30 -10.12 1.59
CA PRO A 54 -8.34 -9.99 2.66
C PRO A 54 -7.71 -11.35 3.04
N PRO A 55 -6.43 -11.38 3.45
CA PRO A 55 -5.56 -10.21 3.67
C PRO A 55 -4.86 -9.70 2.41
N ASP A 56 -4.90 -10.44 1.30
CA ASP A 56 -4.01 -10.21 0.16
C ASP A 56 -4.43 -9.03 -0.72
N PHE A 57 -5.74 -8.78 -0.85
CA PHE A 57 -6.33 -7.70 -1.64
C PHE A 57 -7.30 -6.89 -0.77
N ASP A 58 -6.76 -5.92 -0.03
CA ASP A 58 -7.46 -5.23 1.05
C ASP A 58 -8.04 -3.86 0.64
N VAL A 59 -8.69 -3.78 -0.52
CA VAL A 59 -9.32 -2.54 -0.99
C VAL A 59 -10.83 -2.69 -1.00
N ALA A 60 -11.45 -2.34 0.13
CA ALA A 60 -12.89 -2.46 0.34
C ALA A 60 -13.73 -1.52 -0.55
N SER A 61 -13.15 -0.42 -1.02
CA SER A 61 -13.84 0.51 -1.92
C SER A 61 -13.70 0.12 -3.39
N SER A 62 -14.75 0.36 -4.17
CA SER A 62 -14.77 0.10 -5.62
C SER A 62 -13.85 1.07 -6.35
N LEU A 63 -12.70 0.61 -6.85
CA LEU A 63 -11.77 1.45 -7.60
C LEU A 63 -11.87 1.19 -9.09
N ASN A 64 -11.97 2.27 -9.85
CA ASN A 64 -11.93 2.23 -11.30
C ASN A 64 -10.51 2.52 -11.77
N LEU A 65 -9.93 1.60 -12.54
CA LEU A 65 -8.68 1.81 -13.24
C LEU A 65 -8.98 2.61 -14.51
N ALA A 66 -8.93 3.93 -14.40
CA ALA A 66 -9.25 4.84 -15.49
C ALA A 66 -8.10 4.92 -16.51
N ASN A 67 -8.42 5.18 -17.78
CA ASN A 67 -7.44 5.31 -18.87
C ASN A 67 -6.44 4.13 -18.92
N ALA A 68 -6.93 2.92 -18.66
CA ALA A 68 -6.13 1.72 -18.64
C ALA A 68 -5.59 1.40 -20.04
N VAL A 69 -4.31 1.09 -20.12
CA VAL A 69 -3.58 0.71 -21.34
C VAL A 69 -2.71 -0.49 -21.01
N LEU A 70 -2.78 -1.53 -21.83
CA LEU A 70 -1.84 -2.64 -21.80
C LEU A 70 -0.82 -2.44 -22.93
N THR A 71 0.44 -2.29 -22.56
CA THR A 71 1.56 -2.20 -23.48
C THR A 71 2.23 -3.56 -23.57
N LEU A 72 2.21 -4.17 -24.75
CA LEU A 72 2.82 -5.46 -25.02
C LEU A 72 4.08 -5.28 -25.84
N THR A 73 5.16 -5.96 -25.45
CA THR A 73 6.42 -5.98 -26.18
C THR A 73 6.68 -7.40 -26.68
N SER A 74 6.89 -7.54 -27.97
CA SER A 74 7.26 -8.79 -28.65
C SER A 74 8.55 -8.56 -29.42
N GLY A 75 9.69 -8.81 -28.77
CA GLY A 75 11.01 -8.51 -29.33
C GLY A 75 11.23 -7.00 -29.45
N GLN A 76 11.23 -6.47 -30.67
CA GLN A 76 11.40 -5.03 -30.94
C GLN A 76 10.07 -4.31 -31.24
N VAL A 77 8.96 -5.05 -31.32
CA VAL A 77 7.64 -4.48 -31.60
C VAL A 77 6.95 -4.16 -30.29
N VAL A 78 6.44 -2.93 -30.18
CA VAL A 78 5.63 -2.45 -29.06
C VAL A 78 4.22 -2.18 -29.55
N GLN A 79 3.23 -2.75 -28.87
CA GLN A 79 1.81 -2.56 -29.15
C GLN A 79 1.12 -1.99 -27.92
N ASN A 80 0.39 -0.89 -28.09
CA ASN A 80 -0.41 -0.28 -27.03
C ASN A 80 -1.88 -0.59 -27.27
N ILE A 81 -2.53 -1.20 -26.28
CA ILE A 81 -3.94 -1.59 -26.34
C ILE A 81 -4.70 -0.77 -25.32
N ALA A 82 -5.55 0.14 -25.80
CA ALA A 82 -6.41 0.94 -24.94
C ALA A 82 -7.56 0.07 -24.40
N LEU A 83 -7.66 -0.01 -23.07
CA LEU A 83 -8.68 -0.80 -22.37
C LEU A 83 -9.82 0.07 -21.82
N GLY A 84 -9.61 1.39 -21.76
CA GLY A 84 -10.61 2.33 -21.27
C GLY A 84 -10.63 2.37 -19.74
N THR A 85 -11.80 2.19 -19.13
CA THR A 85 -11.93 2.17 -17.67
C THR A 85 -12.28 0.77 -17.19
N LEU A 86 -11.41 0.16 -16.39
CA LEU A 86 -11.68 -1.16 -15.81
C LEU A 86 -12.37 -1.01 -14.46
N GLN A 87 -13.61 -1.46 -14.39
CA GLN A 87 -14.37 -1.57 -13.14
C GLN A 87 -13.82 -2.72 -12.29
N PRO A 88 -14.18 -2.82 -11.00
CA PRO A 88 -13.86 -4.00 -10.20
C PRO A 88 -14.42 -5.28 -10.81
N GLY A 89 -13.64 -6.35 -10.71
CA GLY A 89 -13.93 -7.67 -11.25
C GLY A 89 -13.00 -8.09 -12.39
N PRO A 90 -13.30 -9.24 -13.03
CA PRO A 90 -12.57 -9.73 -14.18
C PRO A 90 -12.87 -8.90 -15.43
N PHE A 91 -11.84 -8.67 -16.24
CA PHE A 91 -11.92 -8.04 -17.56
C PHE A 91 -11.21 -8.92 -18.59
N THR A 92 -11.95 -9.24 -19.65
CA THR A 92 -11.47 -9.96 -20.83
C THR A 92 -11.95 -9.27 -22.09
N SER A 93 -11.21 -9.40 -23.18
CA SER A 93 -11.55 -8.79 -24.47
C SER A 93 -10.91 -9.59 -25.60
N ALA A 94 -11.60 -9.72 -26.72
CA ALA A 94 -11.04 -10.30 -27.94
C ALA A 94 -9.81 -9.53 -28.46
N ALA A 95 -9.66 -8.25 -28.10
CA ALA A 95 -8.47 -7.46 -28.40
C ALA A 95 -7.23 -7.89 -27.59
N LEU A 96 -7.42 -8.73 -26.58
CA LEU A 96 -6.37 -9.30 -25.72
C LEU A 96 -6.08 -10.76 -26.07
N GLU A 97 -6.61 -11.26 -27.18
CA GLU A 97 -6.37 -12.60 -27.71
C GLU A 97 -5.35 -12.54 -28.85
N PHE A 98 -4.37 -13.43 -28.78
CA PHE A 98 -3.21 -13.48 -29.68
C PHE A 98 -2.94 -14.90 -30.12
N SER A 99 -2.30 -15.04 -31.28
CA SER A 99 -1.78 -16.33 -31.74
C SER A 99 -0.82 -16.92 -30.70
N ASP A 100 -0.89 -18.23 -30.46
CA ASP A 100 0.04 -18.93 -29.58
C ASP A 100 1.52 -18.85 -30.03
N SER A 101 1.72 -18.59 -31.32
CA SER A 101 3.03 -18.31 -31.92
C SER A 101 3.62 -16.95 -31.52
N THR A 102 2.84 -16.05 -30.94
CA THR A 102 3.31 -14.73 -30.51
C THR A 102 3.97 -14.83 -29.13
N ILE A 103 5.23 -14.43 -29.07
CA ILE A 103 6.03 -14.44 -27.83
C ILE A 103 6.13 -13.02 -27.30
N PHE A 104 5.62 -12.79 -26.09
CA PHE A 104 5.74 -11.52 -25.40
C PHE A 104 6.93 -11.54 -24.45
N THR A 105 7.82 -10.55 -24.56
CA THR A 105 8.96 -10.37 -23.66
C THR A 105 8.62 -9.45 -22.50
N ALA A 106 7.58 -8.63 -22.62
CA ALA A 106 7.07 -7.81 -21.53
C ALA A 106 5.61 -7.42 -21.77
N ALA A 107 4.85 -7.32 -20.68
CA ALA A 107 3.54 -6.70 -20.64
C ALA A 107 3.51 -5.67 -19.51
N THR A 108 3.11 -4.45 -19.82
CA THR A 108 2.98 -3.36 -18.85
C THR A 108 1.55 -2.85 -18.82
N LEU A 109 0.89 -3.00 -17.68
CA LEU A 109 -0.41 -2.39 -17.41
C LEU A 109 -0.20 -1.00 -16.82
N ASN A 110 -0.75 0.01 -17.48
CA ASN A 110 -0.81 1.38 -16.98
C ASN A 110 -2.26 1.77 -16.75
N ALA A 111 -2.54 2.50 -15.67
CA ALA A 111 -3.87 3.07 -15.41
C ALA A 111 -3.77 4.25 -14.44
N THR A 112 -4.85 5.01 -14.31
CA THR A 112 -5.01 6.09 -13.33
C THR A 112 -5.99 5.68 -12.24
N LEU A 113 -5.63 5.96 -10.99
CA LEU A 113 -6.38 5.68 -9.77
C LEU A 113 -6.79 6.99 -9.06
N PRO A 114 -7.81 6.96 -8.19
CA PRO A 114 -8.08 8.08 -7.29
C PRO A 114 -6.95 8.26 -6.27
N ALA A 115 -6.71 9.49 -5.81
CA ALA A 115 -5.62 9.82 -4.88
C ALA A 115 -5.72 9.14 -3.51
N SER A 116 -6.89 8.66 -3.13
CA SER A 116 -7.10 7.93 -1.88
C SER A 116 -8.28 6.98 -2.00
N PHE A 117 -8.32 5.96 -1.15
CA PHE A 117 -9.38 4.97 -1.08
C PHE A 117 -9.52 4.34 0.30
N LEU A 118 -10.61 3.62 0.52
CA LEU A 118 -10.84 2.85 1.75
C LEU A 118 -10.32 1.41 1.60
N SER A 119 -9.49 1.01 2.56
CA SER A 119 -9.04 -0.35 2.85
C SER A 119 -9.74 -0.89 4.11
N SER A 120 -9.51 -2.15 4.52
CA SER A 120 -9.99 -2.61 5.83
C SER A 120 -9.31 -1.90 7.01
N THR A 121 -8.10 -1.39 6.81
CA THR A 121 -7.31 -0.71 7.86
C THR A 121 -7.66 0.79 7.98
N GLY A 122 -8.38 1.34 7.01
CA GLY A 122 -8.80 2.73 6.98
C GLY A 122 -8.54 3.40 5.64
N THR A 123 -8.52 4.74 5.64
CA THR A 123 -8.24 5.52 4.43
C THR A 123 -6.76 5.43 4.09
N PHE A 124 -6.49 4.98 2.87
CA PHE A 124 -5.17 4.89 2.27
C PHE A 124 -4.99 6.01 1.25
N VAL A 125 -3.87 6.74 1.33
CA VAL A 125 -3.53 7.84 0.42
C VAL A 125 -2.35 7.39 -0.42
N LEU A 126 -2.51 7.46 -1.74
CA LEU A 126 -1.51 7.02 -2.70
C LEU A 126 -0.35 8.02 -2.80
N ASP A 127 0.87 7.50 -2.96
CA ASP A 127 2.04 8.32 -3.31
C ASP A 127 1.92 8.87 -4.75
N SER A 128 1.28 8.09 -5.62
CA SER A 128 1.04 8.40 -7.03
C SER A 128 -0.31 7.87 -7.48
N THR A 129 -1.05 8.67 -8.26
CA THR A 129 -2.29 8.22 -8.91
C THR A 129 -2.04 7.39 -10.16
N GLN A 130 -0.80 7.29 -10.62
CA GLN A 130 -0.44 6.47 -11.78
C GLN A 130 -0.03 5.06 -11.34
N LEU A 131 -0.75 4.06 -11.83
CA LEU A 131 -0.40 2.65 -11.73
C LEU A 131 0.49 2.27 -12.92
N SER A 132 1.57 1.55 -12.64
CA SER A 132 2.41 0.91 -13.66
C SER A 132 2.89 -0.42 -13.13
N ALA A 133 2.48 -1.51 -13.76
CA ALA A 133 2.90 -2.86 -13.41
C ALA A 133 3.42 -3.57 -14.65
N THR A 134 4.68 -3.99 -14.61
CA THR A 134 5.35 -4.71 -15.70
C THR A 134 5.65 -6.13 -15.28
N PHE A 135 5.40 -7.08 -16.18
CA PHE A 135 5.76 -8.48 -16.00
C PHE A 135 6.19 -9.11 -17.32
N GLU A 136 6.87 -10.25 -17.22
CA GLU A 136 7.30 -11.08 -18.35
C GLU A 136 6.29 -12.23 -18.53
N PRO A 137 5.41 -12.19 -19.54
CA PRO A 137 4.35 -13.19 -19.68
C PRO A 137 4.91 -14.54 -20.14
N ASP A 138 4.70 -15.58 -19.34
CA ASP A 138 5.04 -16.96 -19.70
C ASP A 138 4.02 -17.92 -19.08
N VAL A 139 3.31 -18.67 -19.92
CA VAL A 139 2.26 -19.61 -19.48
C VAL A 139 2.77 -20.72 -18.56
N ASN A 140 4.07 -21.02 -18.57
CA ASN A 140 4.68 -22.09 -17.79
C ASN A 140 5.32 -21.58 -16.50
N THR A 141 5.93 -20.39 -16.54
CA THR A 141 6.75 -19.89 -15.43
C THR A 141 6.13 -18.70 -14.72
N ASN A 142 5.54 -17.76 -15.46
CA ASN A 142 4.96 -16.52 -14.94
C ASN A 142 3.58 -16.26 -15.58
N PRO A 143 2.57 -17.12 -15.31
CA PRO A 143 1.26 -16.99 -15.93
C PRO A 143 0.45 -15.84 -15.34
N PHE A 144 0.89 -15.20 -14.25
CA PHE A 144 0.24 -14.02 -13.71
C PHE A 144 1.23 -13.11 -12.99
N ALA A 145 0.84 -11.84 -12.83
CA ALA A 145 1.55 -10.85 -12.05
C ALA A 145 0.56 -9.99 -11.25
N ILE A 146 0.84 -9.84 -9.96
CA ILE A 146 0.08 -8.96 -9.07
C ILE A 146 0.52 -7.52 -9.30
N PHE A 147 -0.44 -6.60 -9.37
CA PHE A 147 -0.17 -5.18 -9.37
C PHE A 147 -0.64 -4.51 -8.07
N SER A 148 0.24 -3.66 -7.55
CA SER A 148 0.12 -3.09 -6.21
C SER A 148 0.42 -1.60 -6.26
N VAL A 149 -0.01 -0.90 -5.21
CA VAL A 149 0.16 0.54 -5.07
C VAL A 149 0.81 0.86 -3.73
N THR A 150 1.62 1.91 -3.71
CA THR A 150 2.28 2.40 -2.50
C THR A 150 1.60 3.67 -2.02
N GLY A 151 1.66 3.87 -0.71
CA GLY A 151 1.02 4.99 -0.06
C GLY A 151 1.12 4.89 1.45
N THR A 152 0.30 5.69 2.12
CA THR A 152 0.27 5.75 3.58
C THR A 152 -1.17 5.71 4.09
N TYR A 153 -1.37 5.10 5.25
CA TYR A 153 -2.64 5.20 5.94
C TYR A 153 -2.75 6.54 6.64
N THR A 154 -3.88 7.22 6.48
CA THR A 154 -4.21 8.35 7.35
C THR A 154 -4.62 7.78 8.70
N THR A 155 -3.69 7.69 9.64
CA THR A 155 -4.07 7.41 11.02
C THR A 155 -4.76 8.67 11.55
N SER A 156 -5.99 8.51 12.04
CA SER A 156 -6.49 9.47 13.01
C SER A 156 -5.54 9.35 14.20
N ALA A 157 -4.88 10.43 14.60
CA ALA A 157 -4.05 10.43 15.80
C ALA A 157 -4.92 9.92 16.95
N VAL A 158 -4.73 8.66 17.36
CA VAL A 158 -5.32 8.15 18.58
C VAL A 158 -4.59 8.89 19.68
N PRO A 159 -5.27 9.70 20.52
CA PRO A 159 -4.59 10.32 21.65
C PRO A 159 -3.97 9.19 22.45
N GLU A 160 -2.63 9.14 22.51
CA GLU A 160 -1.97 8.14 23.34
C GLU A 160 -2.52 8.30 24.76
N PRO A 161 -2.89 7.21 25.45
CA PRO A 161 -3.25 7.30 26.85
C PRO A 161 -2.08 7.99 27.55
N ALA A 162 -2.37 8.97 28.41
CA ALA A 162 -1.41 9.93 28.92
C ALA A 162 -0.29 9.28 29.75
N THR A 163 0.65 8.63 29.07
CA THR A 163 1.90 8.08 29.60
C THR A 163 2.68 9.20 30.24
N ALA A 164 2.64 10.41 29.67
CA ALA A 164 3.17 11.62 30.30
C ALA A 164 2.51 11.93 31.67
N GLN A 165 1.21 11.71 31.84
CA GLN A 165 0.55 11.85 33.15
C GLN A 165 0.95 10.72 34.11
N LEU A 166 1.15 9.49 33.62
CA LEU A 166 1.59 8.36 34.44
C LEU A 166 3.06 8.52 34.91
N PHE A 167 3.94 8.99 34.03
CA PHE A 167 5.32 9.35 34.35
C PHE A 167 5.39 10.60 35.25
N GLY A 168 4.53 11.59 35.01
CA GLY A 168 4.42 12.77 35.86
C GLY A 168 3.96 12.43 37.28
N ALA A 169 2.92 11.60 37.42
CA ALA A 169 2.40 11.17 38.72
C ALA A 169 3.43 10.32 39.50
N SER A 170 4.13 9.39 38.83
CA SER A 170 5.16 8.58 39.48
C SER A 170 6.38 9.42 39.91
N LEU A 171 6.78 10.42 39.13
CA LEU A 171 7.86 11.34 39.52
C LEU A 171 7.50 12.17 40.75
N ILE A 172 6.27 12.68 40.83
CA ILE A 172 5.78 13.44 42.00
C ILE A 172 5.81 12.57 43.26
N ILE A 173 5.40 11.30 43.16
CA ILE A 173 5.43 10.35 44.28
C ILE A 173 6.87 10.08 44.75
N VAL A 174 7.82 9.88 43.84
CA VAL A 174 9.23 9.64 44.18
C VAL A 174 9.85 10.87 44.86
N VAL A 175 9.57 12.08 44.36
CA VAL A 175 10.05 13.33 44.96
C VAL A 175 9.44 13.55 46.36
N ALA A 176 8.15 13.28 46.54
CA ALA A 176 7.48 13.39 47.83
C ALA A 176 8.07 12.41 48.87
N LEU A 177 8.29 11.15 48.48
CA LEU A 177 8.91 10.13 49.34
C LEU A 177 10.37 10.46 49.70
N ALA A 178 11.14 10.99 48.76
CA ALA A 178 12.52 11.43 49.03
C ALA A 178 12.58 12.65 49.96
N GLY A 179 11.60 13.55 49.89
CA GLY A 179 11.46 14.70 50.79
C GLY A 179 11.10 14.31 52.22
N LEU A 180 10.16 13.37 52.38
CA LEU A 180 9.73 12.85 53.69
C LEU A 180 10.86 12.15 54.45
N ARG A 181 11.65 11.29 53.78
CA ARG A 181 12.81 10.61 54.40
C ARG A 181 13.90 11.55 54.89
N ARG A 182 13.98 12.77 54.34
CA ARG A 182 14.98 13.78 54.73
C ARG A 182 14.58 14.55 55.98
N GLN A 183 13.31 14.51 56.38
CA GLN A 183 12.82 15.16 57.59
C GLN A 183 12.96 14.26 58.84
N GLU A 184 13.12 12.95 58.67
CA GLU A 184 13.31 12.00 59.77
C GLU A 184 14.77 11.90 60.24
N SER A 185 15.72 12.53 59.54
CA SER A 185 17.16 12.51 59.86
C SER A 185 17.66 13.75 60.62
N HIS A 186 16.77 14.45 61.35
CA HIS A 186 17.09 15.61 62.18
C HIS A 186 16.68 15.39 63.63
#